data_AF-O85495-F1
#
_entry.id   AF-O85495-F1
#
_cell.length_a   1.000
_cell.length_b   1.000
_cell.length_c   1.000
_cell.angle_alpha   90.00
_cell.angle_beta   90.00
_cell.angle_gamma   90.00
#
_symmetry.space_group_name_H-M   'P 1'
#
loop_
_entity.id
_entity.type
_entity.pdbx_description
1 polymer ?
#
loop_
_entity_poly.entity_id
_entity_poly.type
_entity_poly.pdbx_seq_one_letter_code
_entity_poly.pdbx_strand_id
1 'polypeptide(L)' 'WALEAYGAAHTLREMLTIKSDDVEVRFSAYKALTKGENVPATGIPETFFVLTNELKSLALDVEIFDKDEDNE' A
#
# COMPACT_ATOMS: atom_id res chain seq x y z
N TRP A 1 8.17 -0.23 14.05
CA TRP A 1 9.41 0.22 14.70
C TRP A 1 10.58 -0.76 14.61
N ALA A 2 10.46 -2.03 15.05
CA ALA A 2 11.60 -2.96 14.94
C ALA A 2 12.10 -3.11 13.47
N LEU A 3 11.19 -3.36 12.53
CA LEU A 3 11.52 -3.46 11.10
C LEU A 3 12.09 -2.16 10.51
N GLU A 4 11.61 -1.01 10.99
CA GLU A 4 12.13 0.31 10.59
C GLU A 4 13.56 0.51 11.10
N ALA A 5 13.84 0.18 12.36
CA ALA A 5 15.17 0.27 12.95
C ALA A 5 16.19 -0.65 12.26
N TYR A 6 15.74 -1.81 11.79
CA TYR A 6 16.56 -2.72 10.98
C TYR A 6 16.76 -2.26 9.53
N GLY A 7 16.06 -1.21 9.08
CA GLY A 7 16.08 -0.79 7.68
C GLY A 7 15.43 -1.80 6.73
N ALA A 8 14.56 -2.68 7.23
CA ALA A 8 13.90 -3.73 6.47
C ALA A 8 12.70 -3.20 5.68
N ALA A 9 12.94 -2.25 4.77
CA ALA A 9 11.89 -1.51 4.05
C ALA A 9 10.94 -2.44 3.26
N HIS A 10 11.47 -3.45 2.57
CA HIS A 10 10.65 -4.41 1.82
C HIS A 10 9.79 -5.30 2.71
N THR A 11 10.34 -5.77 3.83
CA THR A 11 9.61 -6.58 4.80
C THR A 11 8.51 -5.78 5.47
N LEU A 12 8.79 -4.53 5.85
CA LEU A 12 7.79 -3.62 6.40
C LEU A 12 6.67 -3.37 5.38
N ARG A 13 7.03 -3.08 4.13
CA ARG A 13 6.05 -2.87 3.06
C ARG A 13 5.18 -4.10 2.84
N GLU A 14 5.77 -5.31 2.75
CA GLU A 14 5.00 -6.55 2.65
C GLU A 14 3.99 -6.72 3.79
N MET A 15 4.42 -6.47 5.03
CA MET A 15 3.57 -6.62 6.20
C MET A 15 2.36 -5.68 6.16
N LEU A 16 2.55 -4.45 5.65
CA LEU A 16 1.49 -3.44 5.57
C LEU A 16 0.60 -3.55 4.32
N THR A 17 1.02 -4.31 3.30
CA THR A 17 0.32 -4.39 1.99
C THR A 17 -0.13 -5.82 1.70
N ILE A 18 0.67 -6.62 0.98
CA ILE A 18 0.28 -7.96 0.49
C ILE A 18 -0.14 -8.92 1.60
N LYS A 19 0.37 -8.73 2.82
CA LYS A 19 0.08 -9.61 3.97
C LYS A 19 -1.04 -9.09 4.87
N SER A 20 -1.55 -7.88 4.64
CA SER A 20 -2.61 -7.27 5.44
C SER A 20 -3.80 -6.85 4.58
N ASP A 21 -3.66 -5.71 3.87
CA ASP A 21 -4.81 -4.90 3.43
C ASP A 21 -5.03 -4.86 1.92
N ASP A 22 -4.03 -5.21 1.11
CA ASP A 22 -4.16 -5.15 -0.34
C ASP A 22 -4.82 -6.44 -0.87
N VAL A 23 -6.14 -6.42 -1.07
CA VAL A 23 -6.93 -7.62 -1.41
C VAL A 23 -6.57 -8.17 -2.79
N GLU A 24 -6.43 -7.29 -3.79
CA GLU A 24 -6.13 -7.68 -5.17
C GLU A 24 -4.70 -8.22 -5.31
N VAL A 25 -3.72 -7.52 -4.71
CA VAL A 25 -2.32 -7.95 -4.78
C VAL A 25 -2.09 -9.17 -3.90
N ARG A 26 -2.80 -9.34 -2.78
CA ARG A 26 -2.70 -10.56 -1.96
C ARG A 26 -3.13 -11.81 -2.74
N PHE A 27 -4.21 -11.73 -3.52
CA PHE A 27 -4.63 -12.84 -4.38
C PHE A 27 -3.59 -13.14 -5.45
N SER A 28 -3.05 -12.10 -6.09
CA SER A 28 -2.01 -12.23 -7.10
C SER A 28 -0.71 -12.79 -6.53
N ALA A 29 -0.34 -12.41 -5.30
CA ALA A 29 0.79 -12.93 -4.56
C ALA A 29 0.59 -14.42 -4.23
N TYR A 30 -0.60 -14.82 -3.79
CA TYR A 30 -0.92 -16.24 -3.57
C TYR A 30 -0.80 -17.06 -4.86
N LYS A 31 -1.28 -16.52 -5.98
CA LYS A 31 -1.14 -17.15 -7.31
C LYS A 31 0.33 -17.24 -7.75
N ALA A 32 1.13 -16.21 -7.49
CA ALA A 32 2.57 -16.23 -7.79
C ALA A 32 3.30 -17.28 -6.95
N LEU A 33 3.01 -17.35 -5.65
CA LEU A 33 3.59 -18.33 -4.72
C LEU A 33 3.28 -19.78 -5.14
N THR A 34 2.03 -20.06 -5.55
CA THR A 34 1.64 -21.41 -5.99
C THR A 34 2.29 -21.82 -7.31
N LYS A 35 2.70 -20.85 -8.14
CA LYS A 35 3.39 -21.08 -9.41
C LYS A 35 4.93 -21.04 -9.30
N GLY A 36 5.47 -20.65 -8.15
CA GLY A 36 6.90 -20.38 -7.99
C GLY A 36 7.39 -19.14 -8.75
N GLU A 37 6.49 -18.22 -9.09
CA GLU A 37 6.80 -16.94 -9.71
C GLU A 37 7.13 -15.89 -8.62
N ASN A 38 7.85 -14.84 -9.01
CA ASN A 38 8.12 -13.73 -8.08
C ASN A 38 6.82 -12.99 -7.70
N VAL A 39 6.76 -12.56 -6.44
CA VAL A 39 5.62 -11.80 -5.92
C VAL A 39 5.55 -10.44 -6.63
N PRO A 40 4.36 -10.01 -7.11
CA PRO A 40 4.20 -8.74 -7.79
C PRO A 40 4.47 -7.54 -6.87
N ALA A 41 4.73 -6.38 -7.48
CA ALA A 41 4.88 -5.13 -6.76
C ALA A 41 3.56 -4.72 -6.07
N THR A 42 3.70 -4.12 -4.89
CA THR A 42 2.60 -3.65 -4.04
C THR A 42 2.10 -2.28 -4.44
N GLY A 43 0.78 -2.09 -4.42
CA GLY A 43 0.13 -0.80 -4.62
C GLY A 43 -0.08 -0.01 -3.32
N ILE A 44 -1.03 0.92 -3.37
CA ILE A 44 -1.50 1.68 -2.21
C ILE A 44 -2.43 0.78 -1.38
N PRO A 45 -2.27 0.71 -0.04
CA PRO A 45 -3.17 -0.08 0.81
C PRO A 45 -4.60 0.47 0.83
N GLU A 46 -5.58 -0.42 0.91
CA GLU A 46 -7.00 -0.04 1.03
C GLU A 46 -7.31 0.82 2.26
N THR A 47 -6.62 0.56 3.37
CA THR A 47 -6.75 1.36 4.60
C THR A 47 -6.41 2.85 4.38
N PHE A 48 -5.55 3.17 3.41
CA PHE A 48 -5.28 4.57 3.06
C PHE A 48 -6.49 5.21 2.37
N PHE A 49 -7.19 4.49 1.48
CA PHE A 49 -8.42 4.98 0.87
C PHE A 49 -9.54 5.18 1.91
N VAL A 50 -9.69 4.25 2.85
CA VAL A 50 -10.64 4.40 3.97
C VAL A 50 -10.30 5.65 4.79
N LEU A 51 -9.03 5.85 5.14
CA LEU A 51 -8.57 7.05 5.85
C LEU A 51 -8.94 8.34 5.11
N THR A 52 -8.74 8.41 3.79
CA THR A 52 -9.11 9.60 3.01
C THR A 52 -10.62 9.87 3.06
N ASN A 53 -11.45 8.83 3.01
CA ASN A 53 -12.90 8.97 3.11
C ASN A 53 -13.35 9.37 4.52
N GLU A 54 -12.69 8.86 5.56
CA GLU A 54 -12.95 9.27 6.94
C GLU A 54 -12.61 10.74 7.18
N LEU A 55 -11.50 11.23 6.64
CA LEU A 55 -11.14 12.66 6.70
C LEU A 55 -12.13 13.52 5.91
N LYS A 56 -12.54 13.09 4.71
CA LYS A 56 -13.58 13.77 3.91
C LYS A 56 -14.92 13.85 4.63
N SER A 57 -15.26 12.85 5.44
CA SER A 57 -16.48 12.86 6.26
C SER A 57 -16.49 13.97 7.32
N LEU A 58 -15.31 14.44 7.74
CA LEU A 58 -15.12 15.55 8.68
C LEU A 58 -15.02 16.91 7.97
N ALA A 59 -15.37 16.98 6.68
CA ALA A 59 -15.18 18.15 5.82
C ALA A 59 -13.72 18.60 5.68
N LEU A 60 -12.77 17.66 5.83
CA LEU A 60 -11.36 17.86 5.50
C LEU A 60 -11.11 17.35 4.09
N ASP A 61 -10.66 18.23 3.21
CA ASP A 61 -10.30 17.84 1.85
C ASP A 61 -8.86 17.32 1.80
N VAL A 62 -8.69 16.15 1.21
CA VAL A 62 -7.40 15.44 1.12
C VAL A 62 -7.26 14.90 -0.29
N GLU A 63 -6.22 15.37 -0.96
CA GLU A 63 -5.83 14.98 -2.30
C GLU A 63 -4.40 14.43 -2.30
N ILE A 64 -4.14 13.48 -3.19
CA ILE A 64 -2.83 12.87 -3.39
C ILE A 64 -2.24 13.57 -4.60
N PHE A 65 -1.20 14.38 -4.38
CA PHE A 65 -0.48 15.06 -5.46
C PHE A 65 0.63 14.16 -5.99
N ASP A 66 0.71 14.02 -7.31
CA ASP A 66 1.89 13.44 -7.95
C ASP A 66 2.97 14.51 -8.12
N LYS A 67 4.22 14.09 -8.18
CA LYS A 67 5.39 14.98 -8.19
C LYS A 67 5.49 15.88 -9.43
N ASP A 68 4.67 15.60 -10.44
CA ASP A 68 4.67 16.27 -11.74
C ASP A 68 3.47 17.23 -11.94
N GLU A 69 2.55 17.34 -10.98
CA GLU A 69 1.32 18.16 -11.13
C GLU A 69 1.44 19.63 -10.64
N ASP A 70 2.60 20.05 -10.11
CA ASP A 70 2.85 21.45 -9.71
C ASP A 70 3.44 22.34 -10.84
N ASN A 71 3.18 22.01 -12.11
CA ASN A 71 3.48 22.87 -13.25
C ASN A 71 2.19 23.41 -13.89
N GLU A 72 1.36 24.12 -13.12
CA GLU A 72 0.46 25.17 -13.63
C GLU A 72 0.11 26.21 -12.55
#